data_AF-A0A2E2WWN2-F1
#
_entry.id   AF-A0A2E2WWN2-F1
#
_cell.length_a   1.000
_cell.length_b   1.000
_cell.length_c   1.000
_cell.angle_alpha   90.00
_cell.angle_beta   90.00
_cell.angle_gamma   90.00
#
_symmetry.space_group_name_H-M   'P 1'
#
loop_
_entity.id
_entity.type
_entity.pdbx_description
1 polymer ?
#
loop_
_entity_poly.entity_id
_entity_poly.type
_entity_poly.pdbx_seq_one_letter_code
_entity_poly.pdbx_strand_id
1 'polypeptide(L)'
;MFTTLLLHDLKCNFRNISLAVNSCLFFIIFFFTAQLIQSGNINKIDNNIIFWIILISVILSSSHQYLKSDYENGVIEQIILACYNFELYIFAKIIANWILFCLPLIIIYHLINNDFKFSISAIIASFSINIICCFSAIFSLSNNSSSLIAIIALPLIIPILLIAQNYNLSFSIILPLTVFLFTILSFSATKLIKIIIS
;
A
#
# COMPACT_ATOMS: atom_id res chain seq x y z
N MET A 1 -12.87 -19.17 -5.87
CA MET A 1 -13.44 -17.86 -6.27
C MET A 1 -12.52 -16.70 -5.88
N PHE A 2 -12.08 -16.59 -4.63
CA PHE A 2 -11.08 -15.57 -4.23
C PHE A 2 -9.74 -15.75 -4.96
N THR A 3 -9.20 -16.96 -5.00
CA THR A 3 -7.93 -17.27 -5.68
C THR A 3 -7.98 -17.00 -7.18
N THR A 4 -9.13 -17.20 -7.83
CA THR A 4 -9.31 -16.93 -9.26
C THR A 4 -9.34 -15.44 -9.57
N LEU A 5 -9.99 -14.64 -8.71
CA LEU A 5 -9.96 -13.17 -8.79
C LEU A 5 -8.54 -12.65 -8.55
N LEU A 6 -7.87 -13.17 -7.53
CA LEU A 6 -6.49 -12.79 -7.20
C LEU A 6 -5.52 -13.15 -8.33
N LEU A 7 -5.61 -14.34 -8.92
CA LEU A 7 -4.77 -14.73 -10.06
C LEU A 7 -5.06 -13.90 -11.31
N HIS A 8 -6.33 -13.55 -11.56
CA HIS A 8 -6.70 -12.66 -12.66
C HIS A 8 -6.08 -11.26 -12.48
N ASP A 9 -6.25 -10.66 -11.30
CA ASP A 9 -5.73 -9.32 -11.00
C ASP A 9 -4.21 -9.31 -10.96
N LEU A 10 -3.57 -10.35 -10.40
CA LEU A 10 -2.13 -10.50 -10.49
C LEU A 10 -1.70 -10.57 -11.96
N LYS A 11 -2.33 -11.39 -12.79
CA LYS A 11 -1.98 -11.52 -14.22
C LYS A 11 -2.18 -10.22 -14.99
N CYS A 12 -3.23 -9.46 -14.68
CA CYS A 12 -3.45 -8.13 -15.24
C CYS A 12 -2.36 -7.14 -14.79
N ASN A 13 -2.03 -7.11 -13.51
CA ASN A 13 -0.96 -6.25 -13.00
C ASN A 13 0.43 -6.69 -13.47
N PHE A 14 0.65 -7.97 -13.75
CA PHE A 14 1.89 -8.49 -14.36
C PHE A 14 2.12 -7.93 -15.76
N ARG A 15 1.09 -7.49 -16.50
CA ARG A 15 1.28 -6.73 -17.76
C ARG A 15 1.89 -5.35 -17.51
N ASN A 16 1.73 -4.80 -16.32
CA ASN A 16 2.35 -3.57 -15.86
C ASN A 16 3.59 -3.83 -15.00
N ILE A 17 4.35 -4.90 -15.28
CA ILE A 17 5.62 -5.18 -14.60
C ILE A 17 6.59 -3.99 -14.68
N SER A 18 6.47 -3.17 -15.73
CA SER A 18 7.25 -1.94 -15.90
C SER A 18 7.13 -1.00 -14.70
N LEU A 19 5.95 -0.88 -14.10
CA LEU A 19 5.75 -0.07 -12.89
C LEU A 19 6.44 -0.68 -11.67
N ALA A 20 6.29 -1.99 -11.45
CA ALA A 20 6.93 -2.69 -10.33
C ALA A 20 8.46 -2.68 -10.43
N VAL A 21 9.00 -2.89 -11.64
CA VAL A 21 10.43 -2.79 -11.93
C VAL A 21 10.92 -1.36 -11.70
N ASN A 22 10.16 -0.35 -12.16
CA ASN A 22 10.50 1.05 -11.93
C ASN A 22 10.57 1.39 -10.44
N SER A 23 9.62 0.90 -9.63
CA SER A 23 9.66 1.08 -8.18
C SER A 23 10.87 0.40 -7.52
N CYS A 24 11.25 -0.80 -7.98
CA CYS A 24 12.45 -1.47 -7.49
C CYS A 24 13.74 -0.72 -7.87
N LEU A 25 13.84 -0.25 -9.12
CA LEU A 25 14.97 0.57 -9.58
C LEU A 25 15.06 1.88 -8.80
N PHE A 26 13.93 2.57 -8.61
CA PHE A 26 13.85 3.77 -7.79
C PHE A 26 14.36 3.50 -6.37
N PHE A 27 13.95 2.38 -5.76
CA PHE A 27 14.42 1.98 -4.45
C PHE A 27 15.94 1.78 -4.40
N ILE A 28 16.49 0.99 -5.32
CA ILE A 28 17.93 0.71 -5.36
C ILE A 28 18.71 2.01 -5.55
N ILE A 29 18.36 2.82 -6.56
CA ILE A 29 19.06 4.06 -6.88
C ILE A 29 18.99 5.04 -5.70
N PHE A 30 17.81 5.27 -5.14
CA PHE A 30 17.64 6.23 -4.05
C PHE A 30 18.32 5.77 -2.76
N PHE A 31 18.22 4.47 -2.42
CA PHE A 31 18.85 3.93 -1.22
C PHE A 31 20.38 4.00 -1.29
N PHE A 32 20.99 3.57 -2.40
CA PHE A 32 22.44 3.64 -2.56
C PHE A 32 22.96 5.08 -2.68
N THR A 33 22.24 5.98 -3.37
CA THR A 33 22.65 7.40 -3.42
C THR A 33 22.60 8.04 -2.03
N ALA A 34 21.56 7.75 -1.23
CA ALA A 34 21.49 8.22 0.15
C ALA A 34 22.65 7.69 1.02
N GLN A 35 23.07 6.44 0.83
CA GLN A 35 24.23 5.87 1.52
C GLN A 35 25.55 6.54 1.11
N LEU A 36 25.75 6.81 -0.18
CA LEU A 36 26.93 7.51 -0.70
C LEU A 36 27.02 8.94 -0.16
N ILE A 37 25.91 9.67 -0.09
CA ILE A 37 25.89 11.05 0.45
C ILE A 37 26.31 11.07 1.93
N GLN A 38 26.03 10.00 2.67
CA GLN A 38 26.36 9.89 4.09
C GLN A 38 27.79 9.39 4.35
N SER A 39 28.57 9.01 3.32
CA SER A 39 29.94 8.55 3.49
C SER A 39 30.86 9.72 3.88
N GLY A 40 30.97 9.98 5.19
CA GLY A 40 31.80 11.05 5.76
C GLY A 40 31.11 11.91 6.80
N ASN A 41 29.78 11.77 6.96
CA ASN A 41 29.02 12.53 7.95
C ASN A 41 28.93 11.80 9.29
N ILE A 42 29.06 12.55 10.38
CA ILE A 42 28.97 12.06 11.77
C ILE A 42 27.50 11.79 12.16
N ASN A 43 26.56 12.53 11.57
CA ASN A 43 25.12 12.35 11.78
C ASN A 43 24.52 11.54 10.63
N LYS A 44 24.75 10.23 10.63
CA LYS A 44 24.12 9.32 9.66
C LYS A 44 22.63 9.20 9.94
N ILE A 45 21.82 9.20 8.89
CA ILE A 45 20.39 8.95 9.00
C ILE A 45 20.20 7.44 9.05
N ASP A 46 19.37 6.94 9.95
CA ASP A 46 19.10 5.50 10.04
C ASP A 46 18.59 4.94 8.71
N ASN A 47 19.20 3.85 8.24
CA ASN A 47 18.80 3.17 7.00
C ASN A 47 17.31 2.80 6.99
N ASN A 48 16.74 2.55 8.16
CA ASN A 48 15.33 2.23 8.38
C ASN A 48 14.42 3.40 7.98
N ILE A 49 14.82 4.63 8.27
CA ILE A 49 14.07 5.85 7.93
C ILE A 49 14.08 6.05 6.41
N ILE A 50 15.24 5.86 5.78
CA ILE A 50 15.39 5.95 4.31
C ILE A 50 14.48 4.92 3.63
N PHE A 51 14.47 3.68 4.12
CA PHE A 51 13.58 2.63 3.63
C PHE A 51 12.12 3.04 3.71
N TRP A 52 11.69 3.58 4.85
CA TRP A 52 10.31 4.03 5.04
C TRP A 52 9.90 5.12 4.05
N ILE A 53 10.75 6.14 3.84
CA ILE A 53 10.49 7.22 2.88
C ILE A 53 10.27 6.67 1.47
N ILE A 54 11.12 5.74 1.04
CA ILE A 54 10.99 5.13 -0.28
C ILE A 54 9.72 4.29 -0.37
N LEU A 55 9.46 3.44 0.63
CA LEU A 55 8.31 2.55 0.65
C LEU A 55 7.00 3.33 0.60
N ILE A 56 6.86 4.41 1.37
CA ILE A 56 5.68 5.30 1.33
C ILE A 56 5.51 5.91 -0.06
N SER A 57 6.59 6.39 -0.66
CA SER A 57 6.55 7.00 -2.00
C SER A 57 6.03 6.02 -3.05
N VAL A 58 6.48 4.75 -2.97
CA VAL A 58 6.03 3.67 -3.85
C VAL A 58 4.57 3.30 -3.59
N ILE A 59 4.15 3.17 -2.32
CA ILE A 59 2.75 2.82 -2.00
C ILE A 59 1.81 3.93 -2.46
N LEU A 60 2.11 5.19 -2.18
CA LEU A 60 1.28 6.32 -2.62
C LEU A 60 1.16 6.32 -4.14
N SER A 61 2.28 6.25 -4.87
CA SER A 61 2.28 6.25 -6.33
C SER A 61 1.46 5.10 -6.94
N SER A 62 1.64 3.87 -6.45
CA SER A 62 0.88 2.70 -6.93
C SER A 62 -0.62 2.82 -6.61
N SER A 63 -0.95 3.30 -5.41
CA SER A 63 -2.32 3.30 -4.92
C SER A 63 -3.27 4.21 -5.69
N HIS A 64 -2.75 5.34 -6.18
CA HIS A 64 -3.49 6.27 -7.01
C HIS A 64 -3.90 5.69 -8.36
N GLN A 65 -3.07 4.83 -8.95
CA GLN A 65 -3.26 4.39 -10.33
C GLN A 65 -4.29 3.26 -10.44
N TYR A 66 -4.33 2.31 -9.49
CA TYR A 66 -5.14 1.10 -9.65
C TYR A 66 -6.65 1.30 -9.42
N LEU A 67 -7.06 2.22 -8.54
CA LEU A 67 -8.49 2.49 -8.30
C LEU A 67 -9.07 3.45 -9.34
N LYS A 68 -8.26 4.38 -9.81
CA LYS A 68 -8.68 5.37 -10.80
C LYS A 68 -8.92 4.73 -12.18
N SER A 69 -8.02 3.84 -12.62
CA SER A 69 -8.19 3.12 -13.90
C SER A 69 -9.49 2.32 -13.94
N ASP A 70 -9.85 1.68 -12.82
CA ASP A 70 -10.99 0.76 -12.80
C ASP A 70 -12.31 1.49 -12.58
N TYR A 71 -12.27 2.70 -12.01
CA TYR A 71 -13.39 3.63 -12.00
C TYR A 71 -13.65 4.21 -13.39
N GLU A 72 -12.62 4.73 -14.06
CA GLU A 72 -12.75 5.31 -15.40
C GLU A 72 -13.22 4.29 -16.44
N ASN A 73 -12.82 3.02 -16.30
CA ASN A 73 -13.25 1.93 -17.16
C ASN A 73 -14.65 1.36 -16.83
N GLY A 74 -15.36 1.90 -15.82
CA GLY A 74 -16.69 1.44 -15.41
C GLY A 74 -16.73 0.02 -14.82
N VAL A 75 -15.57 -0.59 -14.56
CA VAL A 75 -15.46 -1.96 -14.03
C VAL A 75 -16.08 -2.04 -12.63
N ILE A 76 -15.92 -1.00 -11.83
CA ILE A 76 -16.50 -0.90 -10.50
C ILE A 76 -18.02 -0.99 -10.58
N GLU A 77 -18.67 -0.23 -11.48
CA GLU A 77 -20.13 -0.26 -11.68
C GLU A 77 -20.61 -1.64 -12.13
N GLN A 78 -19.90 -2.28 -13.06
CA GLN A 78 -20.24 -3.62 -13.54
C GLN A 78 -20.17 -4.69 -12.43
N ILE A 79 -19.15 -4.63 -11.57
CA ILE A 79 -18.99 -5.59 -10.45
C ILE A 79 -20.14 -5.45 -9.45
N ILE A 80 -20.59 -4.21 -9.21
CA ILE A 80 -21.69 -3.93 -8.29
C ILE A 80 -23.02 -4.43 -8.87
N LEU A 81 -23.29 -4.15 -10.14
CA LEU A 81 -24.49 -4.62 -10.84
C LEU A 81 -24.55 -6.16 -10.92
N ALA A 82 -23.40 -6.81 -11.07
CA ALA A 82 -23.28 -8.25 -11.11
C ALA A 82 -23.42 -8.94 -9.73
N CYS A 83 -23.73 -8.19 -8.66
CA CYS A 83 -23.87 -8.70 -7.29
C CYS A 83 -22.65 -9.51 -6.80
N TYR A 84 -21.46 -9.20 -7.31
CA TYR A 84 -20.24 -9.81 -6.81
C TYR A 84 -19.90 -9.26 -5.42
N ASN A 85 -19.37 -10.12 -4.55
CA ASN A 85 -18.88 -9.73 -3.23
C ASN A 85 -17.72 -8.71 -3.37
N PHE A 86 -18.06 -7.43 -3.36
CA PHE A 86 -17.12 -6.33 -3.57
C PHE A 86 -15.99 -6.31 -2.54
N GLU A 87 -16.27 -6.76 -1.32
CA GLU A 87 -15.27 -6.91 -0.26
C GLU A 87 -14.14 -7.87 -0.67
N LEU A 88 -14.47 -8.99 -1.31
CA LEU A 88 -13.48 -9.95 -1.80
C LEU A 88 -12.66 -9.38 -2.96
N TYR A 89 -13.27 -8.54 -3.80
CA TYR A 89 -12.60 -7.86 -4.90
C TYR A 89 -11.57 -6.84 -4.39
N ILE A 90 -11.96 -5.96 -3.46
CA ILE A 90 -11.01 -5.00 -2.87
C ILE A 90 -9.90 -5.73 -2.13
N PHE A 91 -10.22 -6.79 -1.38
CA PHE A 91 -9.21 -7.54 -0.66
C PHE A 91 -8.19 -8.19 -1.62
N ALA A 92 -8.65 -8.77 -2.72
CA ALA A 92 -7.78 -9.32 -3.76
C ALA A 92 -6.85 -8.24 -4.35
N LYS A 93 -7.37 -7.03 -4.59
CA LYS A 93 -6.58 -5.89 -5.07
C LYS A 93 -5.55 -5.39 -4.08
N ILE A 94 -5.91 -5.23 -2.81
CA ILE A 94 -4.97 -4.80 -1.75
C ILE A 94 -3.81 -5.79 -1.68
N ILE A 95 -4.11 -7.09 -1.68
CA ILE A 95 -3.09 -8.15 -1.65
C ILE A 95 -2.25 -8.13 -2.93
N ALA A 96 -2.86 -8.03 -4.10
CA ALA A 96 -2.13 -7.96 -5.37
C ALA A 96 -1.16 -6.77 -5.38
N ASN A 97 -1.62 -5.57 -4.99
CA ASN A 97 -0.79 -4.38 -4.91
C ASN A 97 0.35 -4.55 -3.89
N TRP A 98 0.04 -5.12 -2.72
CA TRP A 98 1.04 -5.36 -1.68
C TRP A 98 2.14 -6.33 -2.15
N ILE A 99 1.76 -7.42 -2.81
CA ILE A 99 2.69 -8.43 -3.33
C ILE A 99 3.56 -7.86 -4.45
N LEU A 100 3.03 -7.00 -5.31
CA LEU A 100 3.77 -6.45 -6.45
C LEU A 100 4.73 -5.32 -6.07
N PHE A 101 4.36 -4.48 -5.11
CA PHE A 101 5.13 -3.29 -4.78
C PHE A 101 5.82 -3.36 -3.42
N CYS A 102 5.13 -3.80 -2.36
CA CYS A 102 5.72 -3.75 -1.01
C CYS A 102 6.66 -4.93 -0.77
N LEU A 103 6.22 -6.14 -1.13
CA LEU A 103 6.93 -7.37 -0.84
C LEU A 103 8.33 -7.43 -1.49
N PRO A 104 8.53 -7.05 -2.78
CA PRO A 104 9.85 -7.07 -3.39
C PRO A 104 10.81 -6.07 -2.73
N LEU A 105 10.32 -4.86 -2.38
CA LEU A 105 11.12 -3.85 -1.70
C LEU A 105 11.59 -4.35 -0.31
N ILE A 106 10.72 -4.99 0.46
CA ILE A 106 11.07 -5.54 1.77
C ILE A 106 12.13 -6.64 1.64
N ILE A 107 12.01 -7.51 0.63
CA ILE A 107 12.99 -8.58 0.36
C ILE A 107 14.35 -7.98 -0.01
N ILE A 108 14.39 -6.99 -0.91
CA ILE A 108 15.64 -6.32 -1.30
C ILE A 108 16.28 -5.65 -0.07
N TYR A 109 15.50 -4.96 0.76
CA TYR A 109 16.02 -4.33 1.97
C TYR A 109 16.53 -5.35 2.99
N HIS A 110 15.82 -6.46 3.19
CA HIS A 110 16.28 -7.55 4.05
C HIS A 110 17.62 -8.12 3.57
N LEU A 111 17.80 -8.29 2.27
CA LEU A 111 19.08 -8.73 1.70
C LEU A 111 20.23 -7.73 1.95
N ILE A 112 19.93 -6.43 2.03
CA ILE A 112 20.95 -5.39 2.24
C ILE A 112 21.32 -5.24 3.72
N ASN A 113 20.34 -5.18 4.62
CA ASN A 113 20.56 -4.90 6.04
C ASN A 113 20.52 -6.13 6.96
N ASN A 114 19.98 -7.26 6.50
CA ASN A 114 19.82 -8.52 7.25
C ASN A 114 19.07 -8.39 8.60
N ASP A 115 18.20 -7.37 8.71
CA ASP A 115 17.46 -7.06 9.94
C ASP A 115 16.10 -7.76 9.97
N PHE A 116 16.06 -9.03 10.38
CA PHE A 116 14.82 -9.82 10.44
C PHE A 116 13.68 -9.15 11.21
N LYS A 117 13.97 -8.56 12.38
CA LYS A 117 12.93 -7.90 13.21
C LYS A 117 12.30 -6.72 12.47
N PHE A 118 13.11 -5.93 11.78
CA PHE A 118 12.63 -4.80 11.00
C PHE A 118 11.86 -5.25 9.76
N SER A 119 12.30 -6.32 9.09
CA SER A 119 11.57 -6.89 7.95
C SER A 119 10.15 -7.32 8.35
N ILE A 120 9.99 -7.93 9.54
CA ILE A 120 8.65 -8.32 10.04
C ILE A 120 7.80 -7.09 10.36
N SER A 121 8.36 -6.07 11.03
CA SER A 121 7.61 -4.84 11.31
C SER A 121 7.22 -4.12 10.01
N ALA A 122 8.11 -4.10 9.01
CA ALA A 122 7.87 -3.54 7.69
C ALA A 122 6.75 -4.27 6.94
N ILE A 123 6.66 -5.59 7.02
CA ILE A 123 5.57 -6.39 6.44
C ILE A 123 4.22 -5.95 7.04
N ILE A 124 4.14 -5.90 8.37
CA ILE A 124 2.88 -5.58 9.06
C ILE A 124 2.45 -4.15 8.76
N ALA A 125 3.36 -3.18 8.87
CA ALA A 125 3.06 -1.77 8.68
C ALA A 125 2.82 -1.41 7.21
N SER A 126 3.57 -1.98 6.25
CA SER A 126 3.30 -1.76 4.82
C SER A 126 1.91 -2.26 4.42
N PHE A 127 1.46 -3.37 5.01
CA PHE A 127 0.11 -3.87 4.79
C PHE A 127 -0.95 -2.91 5.36
N SER A 128 -0.73 -2.35 6.57
CA SER A 128 -1.63 -1.34 7.15
C SER A 128 -1.72 -0.09 6.29
N ILE A 129 -0.58 0.41 5.84
CA ILE A 129 -0.48 1.61 5.00
C ILE A 129 -1.24 1.38 3.68
N ASN A 130 -1.11 0.20 3.07
CA ASN A 130 -1.82 -0.12 1.83
C ASN A 130 -3.35 -0.15 2.02
N ILE A 131 -3.85 -0.64 3.17
CA ILE A 131 -5.29 -0.57 3.51
C ILE A 131 -5.75 0.90 3.63
N ILE A 132 -4.97 1.74 4.30
CA ILE A 132 -5.29 3.17 4.48
C ILE A 132 -5.29 3.90 3.13
N CYS A 133 -4.31 3.62 2.28
CA CYS A 133 -4.27 4.16 0.93
C CYS A 133 -5.50 3.73 0.12
N CYS A 134 -5.91 2.46 0.21
CA CYS A 134 -7.13 1.97 -0.44
C CYS A 134 -8.38 2.72 0.07
N PHE A 135 -8.52 2.89 1.38
CA PHE A 135 -9.61 3.65 1.99
C PHE A 135 -9.66 5.09 1.47
N SER A 136 -8.51 5.77 1.44
CA SER A 136 -8.40 7.15 0.95
C SER A 136 -8.73 7.28 -0.55
N ALA A 137 -8.38 6.27 -1.35
CA ALA A 137 -8.67 6.24 -2.78
C ALA A 137 -10.16 6.04 -3.05
N ILE A 138 -10.83 5.11 -2.34
CA ILE A 138 -12.29 4.94 -2.43
C ILE A 138 -13.01 6.25 -2.10
N PHE A 139 -12.55 6.96 -1.07
CA PHE A 139 -13.15 8.24 -0.68
C PHE A 139 -12.95 9.34 -1.74
N SER A 140 -11.80 9.38 -2.41
CA SER A 140 -11.55 10.35 -3.48
C SER A 140 -12.43 10.13 -4.71
N LEU A 141 -12.75 8.87 -5.04
CA LEU A 141 -13.71 8.53 -6.10
C LEU A 141 -15.10 9.11 -5.80
N SER A 142 -15.55 9.08 -4.55
CA SER A 142 -16.89 9.55 -4.15
C SER A 142 -17.11 11.06 -4.33
N ASN A 143 -16.04 11.88 -4.28
CA ASN A 143 -16.16 13.34 -4.25
C ASN A 143 -15.57 14.02 -5.51
N ASN A 144 -15.26 13.27 -6.58
CA ASN A 144 -14.64 13.76 -7.83
C ASN A 144 -13.40 14.68 -7.62
N SER A 145 -12.77 14.61 -6.44
CA SER A 145 -11.67 15.48 -6.05
C SER A 145 -10.45 14.60 -5.82
N SER A 146 -9.57 14.59 -6.82
CA SER A 146 -8.30 13.86 -6.87
C SER A 146 -7.32 14.22 -5.73
N SER A 147 -7.59 15.29 -4.99
CA SER A 147 -6.73 15.87 -3.94
C SER A 147 -6.88 15.21 -2.55
N LEU A 148 -7.99 14.49 -2.29
CA LEU A 148 -8.31 14.00 -0.93
C LEU A 148 -7.44 12.83 -0.45
N ILE A 149 -6.80 12.09 -1.37
CA ILE A 149 -5.98 10.93 -1.02
C ILE A 149 -4.81 11.32 -0.10
N ALA A 150 -4.09 12.40 -0.41
CA ALA A 150 -2.95 12.83 0.40
C ALA A 150 -3.38 13.44 1.75
N ILE A 151 -4.49 14.17 1.77
CA ILE A 151 -4.97 14.90 2.96
C ILE A 151 -5.42 13.95 4.07
N ILE A 152 -6.03 12.81 3.69
CA ILE A 152 -6.55 11.83 4.67
C ILE A 152 -5.46 10.80 5.01
N ALA A 153 -4.64 10.37 4.06
CA ALA A 153 -3.69 9.29 4.29
C ALA A 153 -2.45 9.74 5.10
N LEU A 154 -1.85 10.90 4.80
CA LEU A 154 -0.63 11.35 5.48
C LEU A 154 -0.71 11.36 7.02
N PRO A 155 -1.75 11.95 7.65
CA PRO A 155 -1.81 12.05 9.11
C PRO A 155 -1.91 10.68 9.79
N LEU A 156 -2.45 9.66 9.12
CA LEU A 156 -2.50 8.29 9.64
C LEU A 156 -1.22 7.49 9.35
N ILE A 157 -0.52 7.79 8.26
CA ILE A 157 0.72 7.09 7.89
C ILE A 157 1.85 7.38 8.88
N ILE A 158 2.01 8.65 9.28
CA ILE A 158 3.07 9.07 10.22
C ILE A 158 3.08 8.27 11.54
N PRO A 159 1.97 8.14 12.29
CA PRO A 159 1.98 7.39 13.55
C PRO A 159 2.31 5.90 13.34
N ILE A 160 1.86 5.30 12.24
CA ILE A 160 2.15 3.90 11.92
C ILE A 160 3.65 3.71 11.71
N LEU A 161 4.31 4.64 11.02
CA LEU A 161 5.75 4.60 10.79
C LEU A 161 6.56 4.71 12.08
N LEU A 162 6.17 5.63 12.97
CA LEU A 162 6.82 5.81 14.27
C LEU A 162 6.75 4.52 15.11
N ILE A 163 5.58 3.88 15.12
CA ILE A 163 5.37 2.62 15.85
C ILE A 163 6.13 1.47 15.17
N ALA A 164 6.24 1.48 13.84
CA ALA A 164 6.86 0.42 13.05
C ALA A 164 8.40 0.34 13.21
N GLN A 165 9.04 1.40 13.70
CA GLN A 165 10.46 1.36 14.07
C GLN A 165 10.74 0.37 15.21
N ASN A 166 9.75 0.12 16.07
CA ASN A 166 9.86 -0.78 17.21
C ASN A 166 9.11 -2.09 16.94
N TYR A 167 9.86 -3.18 16.77
CA TYR A 167 9.29 -4.51 16.49
C TYR A 167 8.19 -4.90 17.49
N ASN A 168 8.44 -4.77 18.80
CA ASN A 168 7.46 -5.15 19.81
C ASN A 168 6.16 -4.34 19.70
N LEU A 169 6.28 -3.02 19.50
CA LEU A 169 5.11 -2.13 19.36
C LEU A 169 4.36 -2.41 18.06
N SER A 170 5.07 -2.69 16.97
CA SER A 170 4.44 -3.06 15.71
C SER A 170 3.60 -4.33 15.83
N PHE A 171 4.09 -5.34 16.55
CA PHE A 171 3.35 -6.57 16.75
C PHE A 171 2.12 -6.35 17.64
N SER A 172 2.25 -5.60 18.74
CA SER A 172 1.17 -5.42 19.69
C SER A 172 0.11 -4.40 19.27
N ILE A 173 0.47 -3.36 18.52
CA ILE A 173 -0.42 -2.24 18.19
C ILE A 173 -0.82 -2.26 16.73
N ILE A 174 0.13 -2.42 15.80
CA ILE A 174 -0.17 -2.29 14.37
C ILE A 174 -0.96 -3.50 13.88
N LEU A 175 -0.66 -4.72 14.36
CA LEU A 175 -1.40 -5.91 13.98
C LEU A 175 -2.90 -5.88 14.34
N PRO A 176 -3.35 -5.50 15.55
CA PRO A 176 -4.78 -5.33 15.79
C PRO A 176 -5.36 -4.14 15.02
N LEU A 177 -4.57 -3.08 14.81
CA LEU A 177 -5.01 -1.92 14.02
C LEU A 177 -5.28 -2.30 12.55
N THR A 178 -4.49 -3.18 11.94
CA THR A 178 -4.73 -3.65 10.56
C THR A 178 -6.05 -4.38 10.44
N VAL A 179 -6.35 -5.28 11.40
CA VAL A 179 -7.61 -6.02 11.43
C VAL A 179 -8.78 -5.03 11.56
N PHE A 180 -8.66 -4.05 12.47
CA PHE A 180 -9.68 -3.02 12.64
C PHE A 180 -9.89 -2.18 11.38
N LEU A 181 -8.82 -1.68 10.76
CA LEU A 181 -8.87 -0.92 9.51
C LEU A 181 -9.52 -1.74 8.38
N PHE A 182 -9.23 -3.03 8.30
CA PHE A 182 -9.83 -3.91 7.30
C PHE A 182 -11.35 -4.05 7.50
N THR A 183 -11.81 -4.20 8.74
CA THR A 183 -13.25 -4.25 9.03
C THR A 183 -13.98 -2.95 8.68
N ILE A 184 -13.35 -1.79 8.93
CA ILE A 184 -13.89 -0.48 8.54
C ILE A 184 -13.96 -0.37 7.01
N LEU A 185 -12.92 -0.80 6.31
CA LEU A 185 -12.88 -0.77 4.84
C LEU A 185 -14.03 -1.61 4.25
N SER A 186 -14.22 -2.83 4.73
CA SER A 186 -15.36 -3.70 4.34
C SER A 186 -16.71 -2.98 4.55
N PHE A 187 -16.92 -2.40 5.73
CA PHE A 187 -18.18 -1.69 6.03
C PHE A 187 -18.38 -0.40 5.22
N SER A 188 -17.33 0.37 4.98
CA SER A 188 -17.38 1.62 4.22
C SER A 188 -17.59 1.38 2.72
N ALA A 189 -16.99 0.33 2.16
CA ALA A 189 -17.13 -0.03 0.76
C ALA A 189 -18.60 -0.33 0.41
N THR A 190 -19.32 -1.08 1.26
CA THR A 190 -20.74 -1.38 1.04
C THR A 190 -21.65 -0.15 1.10
N LYS A 191 -21.31 0.87 1.92
CA LYS A 191 -22.09 2.11 2.05
C LYS A 191 -21.79 3.16 0.99
N LEU A 192 -20.51 3.42 0.69
CA LEU A 192 -20.11 4.44 -0.30
C LEU A 192 -20.58 4.08 -1.70
N ILE A 193 -20.63 2.80 -2.02
CA ILE A 193 -21.14 2.31 -3.31
C ILE A 193 -22.64 2.56 -3.48
N LYS A 194 -23.45 2.40 -2.44
CA LYS A 194 -24.88 2.74 -2.50
C LYS A 194 -25.12 4.22 -2.79
N ILE A 195 -24.19 5.09 -2.36
CA ILE A 195 -24.24 6.54 -2.58
C ILE A 195 -23.78 6.91 -3.99
N ILE A 196 -22.84 6.17 -4.58
CA ILE A 196 -22.35 6.41 -5.96
C ILE A 196 -23.40 6.01 -7.01
N ILE A 197 -24.27 5.04 -6.70
CA ILE A 197 -25.30 4.51 -7.63
C ILE A 197 -26.67 5.21 -7.47
N SER A 198 -26.89 5.97 -6.39
CA SER A 198 -28.13 6.72 -6.13
C SER A 198 -28.09 8.12 -6.75
#